data_AF-A0A7S2Q9J3-F1
#
_entry.id   AF-A0A7S2Q9J3-F1
#
_cell.length_a   1.000
_cell.length_b   1.000
_cell.length_c   1.000
_cell.angle_alpha   90.00
_cell.angle_beta   90.00
_cell.angle_gamma   90.00
#
_symmetry.space_group_name_H-M   'P 1'
#
loop_
_entity.id
_entity.type
_entity.pdbx_description
1 polymer ?
#
loop_
_entity_poly.entity_id
_entity_poly.type
_entity_poly.pdbx_seq_one_letter_code
_entity_poly.pdbx_strand_id
1 'polypeptide(L)'
;VAEAAEAAACLAGGLAQQRCSAQDSALIQRRQALTLGAGCARPWQQCGGKSWAGATCCTPGYACEADNEWWSGCKPDVPADSPCARPWKQCGGRGWDGPTCCTPGHVCEASDEYWSMCNPSLEG
;
A
#
# COMPACT_ATOMS: atom_id res chain seq x y z
N VAL A 1 46.07 -14.39 38.76
CA VAL A 1 46.51 -13.21 39.53
C VAL A 1 46.52 -12.03 38.58
N ALA A 2 45.80 -10.97 38.95
CA ALA A 2 45.72 -9.64 38.32
C ALA A 2 45.34 -9.59 36.83
N GLU A 3 44.17 -9.06 36.44
CA GLU A 3 43.78 -7.63 36.49
C GLU A 3 44.68 -6.73 35.64
N ALA A 4 44.01 -6.03 34.71
CA ALA A 4 44.34 -4.73 34.11
C ALA A 4 45.38 -4.65 32.96
N ALA A 5 44.88 -4.16 31.80
CA ALA A 5 45.47 -3.22 30.82
C ALA A 5 45.27 -3.70 29.36
N GLU A 6 44.65 -3.06 28.37
CA GLU A 6 43.88 -1.82 28.09
C GLU A 6 43.06 -2.18 26.81
N ALA A 7 41.76 -1.94 26.62
CA ALA A 7 40.97 -0.72 26.70
C ALA A 7 41.39 0.41 25.73
N ALA A 8 41.31 0.19 24.41
CA ALA A 8 41.20 1.26 23.40
C ALA A 8 40.59 0.66 22.10
N ALA A 9 39.47 1.09 21.52
CA ALA A 9 38.57 2.22 21.74
C ALA A 9 37.17 1.85 21.18
N CYS A 10 36.16 1.74 22.04
CA CYS A 10 34.75 1.82 21.63
C CYS A 10 34.31 3.27 21.87
N LEU A 11 34.26 4.08 20.82
CA LEU A 11 34.09 5.52 20.95
C LEU A 11 32.62 5.93 21.13
N ALA A 12 32.40 6.72 22.19
CA ALA A 12 31.38 7.73 22.38
C ALA A 12 29.89 7.32 22.51
N GLY A 13 29.42 7.31 23.77
CA GLY A 13 28.03 7.53 24.19
C GLY A 13 27.10 6.34 23.97
N GLY A 14 27.10 5.31 24.84
CA GLY A 14 26.38 5.33 26.13
C GLY A 14 24.89 5.04 25.86
N LEU A 15 24.35 3.83 26.01
CA LEU A 15 24.61 2.74 26.93
C LEU A 15 24.27 1.39 26.26
N ALA A 16 25.04 0.37 26.64
CA ALA A 16 24.69 -1.05 26.65
C ALA A 16 24.94 -1.91 25.40
N GLN A 17 25.59 -3.05 25.70
CA GLN A 17 25.82 -4.25 24.91
C GLN A 17 26.86 -4.21 23.79
N GLN A 18 28.11 -4.23 24.26
CA GLN A 18 29.17 -5.00 23.65
C GLN A 18 28.80 -6.50 23.54
N ARG A 19 29.31 -7.13 22.47
CA ARG A 19 29.77 -8.53 22.33
C ARG A 19 28.93 -9.48 21.47
N CYS A 20 29.54 -9.80 20.33
CA CYS A 20 29.75 -11.16 19.82
C CYS A 20 28.50 -11.96 19.42
N SER A 21 28.28 -12.07 18.10
CA SER A 21 28.26 -13.37 17.38
C SER A 21 27.74 -13.16 15.95
N ALA A 22 28.59 -13.42 14.97
CA ALA A 22 28.25 -13.50 13.56
C ALA A 22 27.47 -14.80 13.21
N GLN A 23 26.52 -15.22 14.06
CA GLN A 23 25.84 -16.52 13.94
C GLN A 23 24.41 -16.50 14.52
N ASP A 24 23.57 -15.50 14.22
CA ASP A 24 22.12 -15.62 14.51
C ASP A 24 21.23 -14.62 13.73
N SER A 25 21.66 -14.29 12.51
CA SER A 25 21.06 -13.23 11.70
C SER A 25 19.67 -13.59 11.15
N ALA A 26 19.30 -14.88 11.01
CA ALA A 26 18.06 -15.27 10.36
C ALA A 26 16.80 -15.20 11.26
N LEU A 27 16.91 -15.38 12.58
CA LEU A 27 15.75 -15.42 13.49
C LEU A 27 15.35 -14.02 13.99
N ILE A 28 16.33 -13.14 14.18
CA ILE A 28 16.08 -11.73 14.51
C ILE A 28 15.55 -10.99 13.27
N GLN A 29 16.07 -11.26 12.06
CA GLN A 29 15.50 -10.71 10.81
C GLN A 29 14.07 -11.20 10.53
N ARG A 30 13.71 -12.45 10.91
CA ARG A 30 12.33 -12.95 10.80
C ARG A 30 11.35 -12.27 11.76
N ARG A 31 11.76 -11.98 12.99
CA ARG A 31 10.92 -11.22 13.93
C ARG A 31 10.73 -9.76 13.50
N GLN A 32 11.75 -9.15 12.89
CA GLN A 32 11.67 -7.79 12.35
C GLN A 32 10.90 -7.73 11.02
N ALA A 33 10.88 -8.81 10.23
CA ALA A 33 10.00 -8.92 9.07
C ALA A 33 8.52 -9.12 9.44
N LEU A 34 8.20 -9.68 10.62
CA LEU A 34 6.83 -9.73 11.13
C LEU A 34 6.29 -8.37 11.57
N THR A 35 7.16 -7.38 11.78
CA THR A 35 6.78 -6.01 12.19
C THR A 35 6.97 -4.95 11.09
N LEU A 36 7.71 -5.26 10.02
CA LEU A 36 7.95 -4.33 8.90
C LEU A 36 7.64 -4.94 7.52
N GLY A 37 7.08 -6.14 7.48
CA GLY A 37 6.95 -6.94 6.27
C GLY A 37 5.56 -7.51 6.05
N ALA A 38 4.60 -6.64 5.76
CA ALA A 38 3.73 -6.94 4.63
C ALA A 38 4.20 -5.99 3.53
N GLY A 39 4.64 -6.54 2.39
CA GLY A 39 4.84 -5.71 1.19
C GLY A 39 3.61 -4.85 0.91
N CYS A 40 3.74 -3.87 0.02
CA CYS A 40 2.62 -2.98 -0.26
C CYS A 40 1.33 -3.76 -0.52
N ALA A 41 0.24 -3.27 0.08
CA ALA A 41 -1.07 -3.86 0.00
C ALA A 41 -1.46 -4.07 -1.47
N ARG A 42 -2.00 -5.25 -1.75
CA ARG A 42 -2.44 -5.64 -3.10
C ARG A 42 -3.64 -4.78 -3.52
N PRO A 43 -4.01 -4.79 -4.81
CA PRO A 43 -5.24 -4.15 -5.28
C PRO A 43 -6.43 -4.53 -4.39
N TRP A 44 -7.21 -3.53 -4.01
CA TRP A 44 -8.41 -3.64 -3.18
C TRP A 44 -8.19 -4.13 -1.75
N GLN A 45 -6.95 -4.24 -1.27
CA GLN A 45 -6.65 -4.57 0.12
C GLN A 45 -6.63 -3.32 1.00
N GLN A 46 -6.79 -3.52 2.31
CA GLN A 46 -6.66 -2.46 3.29
C GLN A 46 -5.22 -1.96 3.35
N CYS A 47 -5.06 -0.64 3.24
CA CYS A 47 -3.80 0.08 3.31
C CYS A 47 -3.81 1.18 4.37
N GLY A 48 -4.91 1.36 5.08
CA GLY A 48 -5.05 2.42 6.07
C GLY A 48 -6.35 2.32 6.85
N GLY A 49 -6.53 3.26 7.77
CA GLY A 49 -7.65 3.32 8.69
C GLY A 49 -7.20 3.47 10.15
N LYS A 50 -8.11 3.93 10.99
CA LYS A 50 -7.88 4.08 12.43
C LYS A 50 -7.58 2.73 13.06
N SER A 51 -6.47 2.67 13.80
CA SER A 51 -5.91 1.44 14.38
C SER A 51 -5.37 0.40 13.38
N TRP A 52 -5.15 0.76 12.11
CA TRP A 52 -4.51 -0.12 11.13
C TRP A 52 -2.99 -0.22 11.38
N ALA A 53 -2.50 -1.44 11.62
CA ALA A 53 -1.08 -1.73 11.86
C ALA A 53 -0.40 -2.45 10.68
N GLY A 54 -1.10 -2.61 9.56
CA GLY A 54 -0.62 -3.32 8.37
C GLY A 54 0.12 -2.42 7.37
N ALA A 55 0.19 -2.87 6.11
CA ALA A 55 0.85 -2.13 5.04
C ALA A 55 0.17 -0.77 4.80
N THR A 56 0.96 0.29 4.62
CA THR A 56 0.48 1.66 4.35
C THR A 56 0.70 2.12 2.91
N CYS A 57 1.41 1.32 2.11
CA CYS A 57 1.60 1.52 0.69
C CYS A 57 0.79 0.52 -0.12
N CYS A 58 0.52 0.83 -1.38
CA CYS A 58 -0.15 -0.04 -2.34
C CYS A 58 0.81 -0.50 -3.45
N THR A 59 0.52 -1.62 -4.09
CA THR A 59 1.28 -2.06 -5.27
C THR A 59 1.34 -0.95 -6.33
N PRO A 60 2.43 -0.83 -7.12
CA PRO A 60 2.55 0.21 -8.15
C PRO A 60 1.32 0.28 -9.07
N GLY A 61 0.89 1.49 -9.41
CA GLY A 61 -0.37 1.74 -10.13
C GLY A 61 -1.62 1.76 -9.25
N TYR A 62 -1.48 1.65 -7.93
CA TYR A 62 -2.54 1.78 -6.95
C TYR A 62 -2.15 2.78 -5.86
N ALA A 63 -3.14 3.54 -5.39
CA ALA A 63 -3.02 4.50 -4.30
C ALA A 63 -3.93 4.11 -3.14
N CYS A 64 -3.50 4.47 -1.93
CA CYS A 64 -4.29 4.24 -0.74
C CYS A 64 -5.36 5.33 -0.61
N GLU A 65 -6.63 4.97 -0.81
CA GLU A 65 -7.75 5.88 -0.71
C GLU A 65 -8.57 5.57 0.54
N ALA A 66 -8.87 6.59 1.33
CA ALA A 66 -9.74 6.45 2.50
C ALA A 66 -11.20 6.35 2.06
N ASP A 67 -11.89 5.30 2.51
CA ASP A 67 -13.34 5.15 2.31
C ASP A 67 -14.11 5.56 3.57
N ASN A 68 -13.56 5.26 4.74
CA ASN A 68 -14.08 5.73 6.03
C ASN A 68 -12.95 5.87 7.07
N GLU A 69 -13.29 6.30 8.29
CA GLU A 69 -12.27 6.54 9.33
C GLU A 69 -11.48 5.27 9.71
N TRP A 70 -12.06 4.08 9.54
CA TRP A 70 -11.49 2.80 9.96
C TRP A 70 -10.90 1.98 8.82
N TRP A 71 -11.18 2.35 7.57
CA TRP A 71 -10.80 1.58 6.40
C TRP A 71 -10.37 2.47 5.22
N SER A 72 -9.17 2.21 4.73
CA SER A 72 -8.65 2.77 3.48
C SER A 72 -8.19 1.62 2.59
N GLY A 73 -8.60 1.63 1.32
CA GLY A 73 -8.34 0.57 0.35
C GLY A 73 -7.40 0.99 -0.77
N CYS A 74 -6.60 0.04 -1.27
CA CYS A 74 -5.78 0.24 -2.47
C CYS A 74 -6.64 0.28 -3.72
N LYS A 75 -6.80 1.45 -4.32
CA LYS A 75 -7.57 1.66 -5.56
C LYS A 75 -6.64 2.11 -6.68
N PRO A 76 -7.00 1.93 -7.96
CA PRO A 76 -6.14 2.34 -9.07
C PRO A 76 -5.71 3.81 -8.92
N ASP A 77 -4.40 4.06 -9.03
CA ASP A 77 -3.81 5.40 -8.97
C ASP A 77 -4.07 6.10 -10.30
N VAL A 78 -5.21 6.76 -10.36
CA VAL A 78 -5.65 7.55 -11.49
C VAL A 78 -5.83 8.97 -10.97
N PRO A 79 -5.34 9.99 -11.70
CA PRO A 79 -5.42 11.37 -11.24
C PRO A 79 -6.86 11.70 -10.85
N ALA A 80 -7.04 12.30 -9.67
CA ALA A 80 -8.36 12.72 -9.21
C ALA A 80 -9.01 13.71 -10.21
N ASP A 81 -8.19 14.46 -10.95
CA ASP A 81 -8.57 15.40 -11.99
C ASP A 81 -8.75 14.76 -13.39
N SER A 82 -8.71 13.42 -13.49
CA SER A 82 -8.98 12.73 -14.75
C SER A 82 -10.41 13.05 -15.20
N PRO A 83 -10.61 13.53 -16.45
CA PRO A 83 -11.96 13.75 -16.99
C PRO A 83 -12.72 12.43 -17.24
N CYS A 84 -12.02 11.30 -17.10
CA CYS A 84 -12.58 9.96 -17.29
C CYS A 84 -12.71 9.20 -15.97
N ALA A 85 -13.77 8.41 -15.89
CA ALA A 85 -14.09 7.50 -14.80
C ALA A 85 -13.00 6.46 -14.62
N ARG A 86 -12.74 6.13 -13.35
CA ARG A 86 -11.79 5.09 -12.93
C ARG A 86 -12.33 3.70 -13.28
N PRO A 87 -11.48 2.67 -13.30
CA PRO A 87 -11.93 1.28 -13.41
C PRO A 87 -13.05 0.97 -12.41
N TRP A 88 -14.10 0.28 -12.87
CA TRP A 88 -15.25 -0.13 -12.05
C TRP A 88 -16.07 1.02 -11.45
N LYS A 89 -15.93 2.24 -11.96
CA LYS A 89 -16.76 3.39 -11.59
C LYS A 89 -17.85 3.64 -12.61
N GLN A 90 -18.89 4.36 -12.18
CA GLN A 90 -19.97 4.79 -13.05
C GLN A 90 -19.43 5.73 -14.12
N CYS A 91 -19.78 5.45 -15.36
CA CYS A 91 -19.39 6.20 -16.55
C CYS A 91 -20.59 6.59 -17.41
N GLY A 92 -21.81 6.37 -16.93
CA GLY A 92 -23.02 6.60 -17.71
C GLY A 92 -24.28 6.12 -17.01
N GLY A 93 -25.40 6.32 -17.71
CA GLY A 93 -26.74 6.02 -17.23
C GLY A 93 -27.67 7.23 -17.32
N ARG A 94 -28.97 6.98 -17.27
CA ARG A 94 -30.00 8.01 -17.34
C ARG A 94 -29.90 8.95 -16.14
N GLY A 95 -29.66 10.23 -16.41
CA GLY A 95 -29.51 11.26 -15.37
C GLY A 95 -28.12 11.33 -14.73
N TRP A 96 -27.12 10.65 -15.29
CA TRP A 96 -25.72 10.76 -14.86
C TRP A 96 -25.09 12.07 -15.36
N ASP A 97 -24.50 12.85 -14.45
CA ASP A 97 -23.81 14.12 -14.73
C ASP A 97 -22.27 13.98 -14.67
N GLY A 98 -21.79 12.78 -14.31
CA GLY A 98 -20.37 12.53 -14.14
C GLY A 98 -19.62 12.19 -15.43
N PRO A 99 -18.38 11.68 -15.32
CA PRO A 99 -17.57 11.31 -16.47
C PRO A 99 -18.26 10.30 -17.38
N THR A 100 -18.15 10.49 -18.70
CA THR A 100 -18.70 9.58 -19.74
C THR A 100 -17.64 8.75 -20.47
N CYS A 101 -16.36 9.01 -20.19
CA CYS A 101 -15.24 8.22 -20.67
C CYS A 101 -14.62 7.40 -19.53
N CYS A 102 -13.91 6.33 -19.88
CA CYS A 102 -13.17 5.50 -18.93
C CYS A 102 -11.66 5.69 -19.12
N THR A 103 -10.87 5.46 -18.08
CA THR A 103 -9.41 5.42 -18.18
C THR A 103 -8.94 4.38 -19.21
N PRO A 104 -7.75 4.56 -19.83
CA PRO A 104 -7.24 3.64 -20.85
C PRO A 104 -7.34 2.16 -20.44
N GLY A 105 -7.67 1.30 -21.41
CA GLY A 105 -7.89 -0.14 -21.19
C GLY A 105 -9.26 -0.51 -20.60
N HIS A 106 -10.16 0.46 -20.44
CA HIS A 106 -11.53 0.22 -19.98
C HIS A 106 -12.55 0.85 -20.96
N VAL A 107 -13.69 0.18 -21.09
CA VAL A 107 -14.83 0.63 -21.90
C VAL A 107 -16.02 0.88 -20.99
N CYS A 108 -16.79 1.93 -21.30
CA CYS A 108 -18.02 2.20 -20.57
C CYS A 108 -19.11 1.24 -21.06
N GLU A 109 -19.47 0.27 -20.23
CA GLU A 109 -20.48 -0.73 -20.56
C GLU A 109 -21.76 -0.47 -19.75
N ALA A 110 -22.90 -0.40 -20.44
CA ALA A 110 -24.19 -0.25 -19.78
C ALA A 110 -24.54 -1.53 -19.00
N SER A 111 -24.71 -1.41 -17.68
CA SER A 111 -25.22 -2.52 -16.86
C SER A 111 -26.75 -2.48 -16.79
N ASP A 112 -27.33 -1.29 -16.68
CA ASP A 112 -28.77 -1.04 -16.73
C ASP A 112 -29.08 0.37 -17.28
N GLU A 113 -30.35 0.80 -17.24
CA GLU A 113 -30.76 2.09 -17.80
C GLU A 113 -30.18 3.30 -17.04
N TYR A 114 -29.89 3.16 -15.74
CA TYR A 114 -29.41 4.23 -14.86
C TYR A 114 -27.92 4.09 -14.52
N TRP A 115 -27.31 2.94 -14.82
CA TRP A 115 -25.93 2.64 -14.47
C TRP A 115 -25.14 2.04 -15.63
N SER A 116 -24.05 2.70 -16.00
CA SER A 116 -23.01 2.17 -16.86
C SER A 116 -21.68 2.17 -16.11
N MET A 117 -20.90 1.10 -16.24
CA MET A 117 -19.66 0.90 -15.48
C MET A 117 -18.46 0.74 -16.41
N CYS A 118 -17.31 1.28 -15.99
CA CYS A 118 -16.04 1.06 -16.67
C CYS A 118 -15.54 -0.38 -16.48
N ASN A 119 -15.80 -1.24 -17.46
CA ASN A 119 -15.32 -2.61 -17.49
C ASN A 119 -14.00 -2.72 -18.28
N PRO A 120 -13.13 -3.69 -17.97
CA PRO A 120 -11.94 -3.96 -18.76
C PRO A 120 -12.33 -4.20 -20.22
N SER A 121 -11.66 -3.51 -21.14
CA SER A 121 -11.84 -3.78 -22.57
C SER A 121 -11.21 -5.15 -22.83
N LEU A 122 -12.03 -6.18 -23.06
CA LEU A 122 -11.55 -7.56 -23.31
C LEU A 122 -10.88 -7.73 -24.68
N GLU A 123 -10.77 -6.65 -25.45
CA GLU A 123 -10.14 -6.65 -26.77
C GLU A 123 -8.82 -5.87 -26.67
N GLY A 124 -7.72 -6.63 -26.65
CA GLY A 124 -6.36 -6.17 -26.88
C GLY A 124 -5.83 -6.80 -28.16
#